data_AF-L1LFH6-F1
#
_entry.id   AF-L1LFH6-F1
#
_cell.length_a   1.000
_cell.length_b   1.000
_cell.length_c   1.000
_cell.angle_alpha   90.00
_cell.angle_beta   90.00
_cell.angle_gamma   90.00
#
_symmetry.space_group_name_H-M   'P 1'
#
loop_
_entity.id
_entity.type
_entity.pdbx_description
1 polymer ?
#
loop_
_entity_poly.entity_id
_entity_poly.type
_entity_poly.pdbx_seq_one_letter_code
_entity_poly.pdbx_strand_id
1 'polypeptide(L)'
;MSSKEEEYESSSEDEYGPAPAPVVKRKKTGRYTDCFFIPCTVEFNDDLYLRHLPCANFYEKSYTHKTFIKHVIASPSTRYIATGSDDGSIKFWYYDKDGVQFVKHLSAHTSSIIQMRSSADGFHLGCISYDKTYKHIDFSSFDLINIINLGFVPLSLEFATPHGAPHPIVLIAENGTQKIHVFKPTLESTAIKTVEITTMSPHIMLYNSVTGVCLSANSSGDVDIFDAETFKFPKKADFGISMKSDTDLYEFRKCSTYVVSMSLSPNAQFLATYCHDGMIRIFRCSTMKLYRVYDETVSMYSAAQTDSKLSVLHFDPVDFPKRRACEGEIAKSGKDEIEYTNVLFDASSNYLIYPSMLGIKVVNLVTNKLVRVIGKSEASLRYMKIACLQGIFNKVFKISKSNEQLLPPVLISTAFQKSRIYIFTTRDPDDEEMEKRDVYNDKITQDQEIQQIDKGGKLAREATIHTSVGDIHVKLFLDECKRTVENFTVHALNGYYNGCIFHRVIKNFMIQGGDPNGDGTGGESIWGTEFEDEIHPSLKHDRAFTLSMANAGPNTNGSQFFITTVPCPWLDGKHTVFGRVTSGMETVQLIERVSALVSNKACMQVPTNSDDKPLDDIRILNIKAIL
;
A
#
# COMPACT_ATOMS: atom_id res chain seq x y z
N MET A 1 70.78 -22.98 4.11
CA MET A 1 70.15 -24.31 4.20
C MET A 1 69.08 -24.20 5.28
N SER A 2 67.89 -23.69 4.97
CA SER A 2 66.75 -24.36 4.31
C SER A 2 66.10 -25.43 5.18
N SER A 3 64.90 -25.13 5.70
CA SER A 3 63.67 -25.95 5.69
C SER A 3 62.71 -25.44 6.77
N LYS A 4 61.39 -25.32 6.60
CA LYS A 4 60.44 -25.30 5.47
C LYS A 4 59.13 -24.85 6.15
N GLU A 5 58.56 -23.71 5.77
CA GLU A 5 57.17 -23.37 6.11
C GLU A 5 56.34 -23.60 4.85
N GLU A 6 55.26 -24.38 5.00
CA GLU A 6 54.28 -24.65 3.96
C GLU A 6 53.28 -23.47 3.91
N GLU A 7 53.30 -22.71 2.82
CA GLU A 7 52.28 -21.73 2.47
C GLU A 7 51.00 -22.43 1.99
N TYR A 8 49.89 -22.19 2.66
CA TYR A 8 48.55 -22.39 2.09
C TYR A 8 48.14 -21.11 1.36
N GLU A 9 48.21 -21.12 0.03
CA GLU A 9 47.54 -20.14 -0.83
C GLU A 9 46.01 -20.34 -0.74
N SER A 10 45.28 -19.34 -0.26
CA SER A 10 43.83 -19.24 -0.49
C SER A 10 43.55 -18.05 -1.41
N SER A 11 43.05 -18.37 -2.61
CA SER A 11 42.64 -17.47 -3.68
C SER A 11 41.59 -16.46 -3.22
N SER A 12 41.91 -15.17 -3.34
CA SER A 12 41.01 -14.04 -3.09
C SER A 12 40.26 -13.65 -4.37
N GLU A 13 38.95 -13.92 -4.42
CA GLU A 13 38.04 -13.40 -5.45
C GLU A 13 36.99 -12.47 -4.80
N ASP A 14 36.93 -11.24 -5.33
CA ASP A 14 35.73 -10.44 -5.64
C ASP A 14 34.88 -9.79 -4.51
N GLU A 15 35.00 -8.45 -4.37
CA GLU A 15 34.47 -7.63 -3.27
C GLU A 15 33.83 -6.28 -3.73
N TYR A 16 32.52 -6.05 -3.50
CA TYR A 16 31.71 -5.02 -4.20
C TYR A 16 30.71 -4.24 -3.27
N GLY A 17 30.65 -2.90 -3.36
CA GLY A 17 29.67 -2.02 -2.70
C GLY A 17 29.26 -0.81 -3.55
N PRO A 18 28.17 -0.06 -3.24
CA PRO A 18 27.73 1.09 -4.03
C PRO A 18 28.79 2.20 -4.04
N ALA A 19 29.01 2.82 -5.20
CA ALA A 19 30.05 3.82 -5.37
C ALA A 19 29.79 5.05 -4.46
N PRO A 20 30.71 5.42 -3.56
CA PRO A 20 30.63 6.69 -2.88
C PRO A 20 30.77 7.82 -3.90
N ALA A 21 29.95 8.87 -3.78
CA ALA A 21 30.05 10.02 -4.65
C ALA A 21 31.49 10.61 -4.63
N PRO A 22 32.01 11.11 -5.77
CA PRO A 22 33.34 11.72 -5.80
C PRO A 22 33.42 12.90 -4.83
N VAL A 23 34.50 12.96 -4.04
CA VAL A 23 34.73 14.05 -3.09
C VAL A 23 34.83 15.36 -3.85
N VAL A 24 33.86 16.25 -3.66
CA VAL A 24 33.94 17.65 -4.13
C VAL A 24 35.21 18.25 -3.53
N LYS A 25 36.15 18.69 -4.39
CA LYS A 25 37.45 19.26 -3.96
C LYS A 25 37.23 20.42 -2.98
N ARG A 26 37.30 20.13 -1.69
CA ARG A 26 37.36 21.13 -0.62
C ARG A 26 38.71 21.84 -0.70
N LYS A 27 38.72 23.17 -0.64
CA LYS A 27 39.96 23.93 -0.34
C LYS A 27 40.49 23.42 0.99
N LYS A 28 41.72 22.90 0.99
CA LYS A 28 42.35 22.20 2.11
C LYS A 28 42.51 23.12 3.33
N THR A 29 42.00 22.70 4.48
CA THR A 29 42.61 22.92 5.79
C THR A 29 42.24 21.74 6.73
N GLY A 30 43.26 21.19 7.41
CA GLY A 30 43.09 20.35 8.60
C GLY A 30 43.15 18.84 8.40
N ARG A 31 44.18 18.21 8.98
CA ARG A 31 44.51 16.77 8.99
C ARG A 31 43.42 15.92 9.67
N TYR A 32 43.03 14.82 9.04
CA TYR A 32 42.64 13.58 9.72
C TYR A 32 43.32 12.40 9.05
N THR A 33 43.91 11.56 9.88
CA THR A 33 44.80 10.44 9.62
C THR A 33 44.04 9.20 9.13
N ASP A 34 44.62 8.57 8.11
CA ASP A 34 44.63 7.14 7.78
C ASP A 34 43.33 6.33 7.96
N CYS A 35 42.59 6.22 6.86
CA CYS A 35 41.56 5.21 6.67
C CYS A 35 42.22 3.83 6.56
N PHE A 36 42.05 3.00 7.60
CA PHE A 36 42.34 1.58 7.51
C PHE A 36 41.38 0.93 6.49
N PHE A 37 41.97 0.34 5.45
CA PHE A 37 41.31 -0.59 4.54
C PHE A 37 40.84 -1.81 5.34
N ILE A 38 39.55 -2.13 5.25
CA ILE A 38 38.98 -3.39 5.75
C ILE A 38 38.24 -4.04 4.59
N PRO A 39 38.50 -5.33 4.26
CA PRO A 39 37.80 -6.02 3.18
C PRO A 39 36.32 -6.26 3.54
N CYS A 40 35.44 -5.96 2.59
CA CYS A 40 33.98 -6.09 2.57
C CYS A 40 33.40 -7.37 1.90
N THR A 41 33.36 -8.53 2.57
CA THR A 41 32.58 -9.72 2.15
C THR A 41 31.08 -9.45 1.93
N VAL A 42 30.41 -10.15 1.00
CA VAL A 42 28.93 -10.28 1.07
C VAL A 42 28.63 -11.17 2.27
N GLU A 43 28.32 -10.56 3.42
CA GLU A 43 27.68 -11.32 4.48
C GLU A 43 26.27 -11.65 4.00
N PHE A 44 26.01 -12.94 3.76
CA PHE A 44 24.69 -13.50 4.04
C PHE A 44 24.48 -13.35 5.55
N ASN A 45 24.21 -12.13 5.98
CA ASN A 45 23.71 -11.91 7.31
C ASN A 45 22.31 -12.50 7.27
N ASP A 46 22.08 -13.52 8.09
CA ASP A 46 20.82 -14.22 8.23
C ASP A 46 19.80 -13.32 8.96
N ASP A 47 19.76 -12.06 8.52
CA ASP A 47 19.00 -10.97 9.08
C ASP A 47 17.55 -11.24 8.73
N LEU A 48 16.77 -11.45 9.79
CA LEU A 48 15.33 -11.66 9.75
C LEU A 48 14.67 -10.63 8.81
N TYR A 49 15.11 -9.37 8.82
CA TYR A 49 14.51 -8.31 8.01
C TYR A 49 14.82 -8.45 6.52
N LEU A 50 16.00 -8.92 6.15
CA LEU A 50 16.39 -9.14 4.76
C LEU A 50 15.66 -10.34 4.12
N ARG A 51 15.38 -11.38 4.93
CA ARG A 51 14.52 -12.51 4.53
C ARG A 51 13.08 -12.07 4.26
N HIS A 52 12.63 -11.02 4.93
CA HIS A 52 11.32 -10.39 4.75
C HIS A 52 11.38 -9.19 3.80
N LEU A 53 12.23 -9.29 2.78
CA LEU A 53 12.22 -8.43 1.61
C LEU A 53 12.13 -9.30 0.34
N PRO A 54 11.46 -8.86 -0.73
CA PRO A 54 11.42 -9.59 -2.00
C PRO A 54 12.81 -9.76 -2.62
N CYS A 55 13.01 -10.83 -3.38
CA CYS A 55 14.27 -11.16 -4.06
C CYS A 55 14.18 -11.65 -5.49
N ALA A 56 12.98 -11.67 -6.06
CA ALA A 56 12.78 -12.11 -7.43
C ALA A 56 13.55 -11.23 -8.44
N ASN A 57 14.14 -11.88 -9.45
CA ASN A 57 14.75 -11.24 -10.61
C ASN A 57 13.70 -10.78 -11.62
N PHE A 58 12.54 -11.44 -11.64
CA PHE A 58 11.37 -11.14 -12.46
C PHE A 58 10.19 -10.75 -11.56
N TYR A 59 9.22 -10.01 -12.10
CA TYR A 59 7.95 -9.82 -11.36
C TYR A 59 7.09 -11.09 -11.47
N GLU A 60 6.39 -11.41 -10.39
CA GLU A 60 5.52 -12.59 -10.30
C GLU A 60 4.17 -12.34 -10.97
N LYS A 61 3.59 -11.15 -10.77
CA LYS A 61 2.32 -10.74 -11.40
C LYS A 61 2.37 -9.27 -11.78
N SER A 62 1.62 -8.89 -12.82
CA SER A 62 1.36 -7.50 -13.16
C SER A 62 -0.14 -7.27 -13.33
N TYR A 63 -0.60 -6.06 -13.02
CA TYR A 63 -2.00 -5.67 -13.17
C TYR A 63 -2.13 -4.35 -13.92
N THR A 64 -3.19 -4.18 -14.71
CA THR A 64 -3.36 -3.02 -15.60
C THR A 64 -4.12 -1.85 -14.96
N HIS A 65 -3.86 -0.68 -15.50
CA HIS A 65 -4.66 0.53 -15.41
C HIS A 65 -4.99 1.00 -16.83
N LYS A 66 -6.00 1.87 -16.95
CA LYS A 66 -6.35 2.51 -18.22
C LYS A 66 -5.24 3.40 -18.77
N THR A 67 -4.51 4.09 -17.88
CA THR A 67 -3.42 5.00 -18.24
C THR A 67 -2.20 4.77 -17.33
N PHE A 68 -1.17 5.62 -17.47
CA PHE A 68 0.07 5.49 -16.70
C PHE A 68 -0.17 5.67 -15.20
N ILE A 69 0.56 4.88 -14.42
CA ILE A 69 0.42 4.86 -12.96
C ILE A 69 1.50 5.73 -12.33
N LYS A 70 1.08 6.77 -11.62
CA LYS A 70 1.96 7.77 -11.00
C LYS A 70 2.17 7.54 -9.50
N HIS A 71 1.23 6.85 -8.86
CA HIS A 71 1.23 6.65 -7.41
C HIS A 71 1.03 5.18 -7.04
N VAL A 72 1.79 4.73 -6.05
CA VAL A 72 1.56 3.48 -5.33
C VAL A 72 1.77 3.75 -3.85
N ILE A 73 0.82 3.30 -3.03
CA ILE A 73 0.84 3.41 -1.57
C ILE A 73 0.41 2.07 -1.02
N ALA A 74 1.11 1.58 -0.02
CA ALA A 74 0.72 0.39 0.72
C ALA A 74 0.63 0.73 2.21
N SER A 75 -0.41 0.25 2.87
CA SER A 75 -0.58 0.36 4.31
C SER A 75 -0.24 -0.98 4.97
N PRO A 76 0.85 -1.06 5.75
CA PRO A 76 1.17 -2.26 6.52
C PRO A 76 0.08 -2.62 7.54
N SER A 77 -0.63 -1.62 8.08
CA SER A 77 -1.68 -1.79 9.10
C SER A 77 -2.91 -2.50 8.54
N THR A 78 -3.33 -2.16 7.32
CA THR A 78 -4.55 -2.68 6.70
C THR A 78 -4.30 -3.73 5.63
N ARG A 79 -3.05 -3.89 5.18
CA ARG A 79 -2.63 -4.68 4.00
C ARG A 79 -3.23 -4.20 2.68
N TYR A 80 -3.87 -3.03 2.68
CA TYR A 80 -4.40 -2.43 1.46
C TYR A 80 -3.33 -1.66 0.70
N ILE A 81 -3.49 -1.68 -0.61
CA ILE A 81 -2.65 -0.97 -1.57
C ILE A 81 -3.56 -0.06 -2.38
N ALA A 82 -3.12 1.16 -2.62
CA ALA A 82 -3.81 2.11 -3.50
C ALA A 82 -2.86 2.53 -4.61
N THR A 83 -3.35 2.50 -5.85
CA THR A 83 -2.60 2.94 -7.03
C THR A 83 -3.36 4.04 -7.75
N GLY A 84 -2.66 5.14 -8.03
CA GLY A 84 -3.21 6.33 -8.68
C GLY A 84 -2.72 6.46 -10.11
N SER A 85 -3.66 6.65 -11.02
CA SER A 85 -3.45 6.78 -12.47
C SER A 85 -3.56 8.24 -12.92
N ASP A 86 -2.94 8.55 -14.06
CA ASP A 86 -2.93 9.88 -14.66
C ASP A 86 -4.32 10.38 -15.11
N ASP A 87 -5.27 9.47 -15.29
CA ASP A 87 -6.66 9.79 -15.62
C ASP A 87 -7.55 10.19 -14.42
N GLY A 88 -6.99 10.30 -13.21
CA GLY A 88 -7.77 10.60 -12.01
C GLY A 88 -8.34 9.35 -11.31
N SER A 89 -8.07 8.15 -11.82
CA SER A 89 -8.59 6.90 -11.25
C SER A 89 -7.67 6.35 -10.15
N ILE A 90 -8.28 5.82 -9.10
CA ILE A 90 -7.62 5.06 -8.02
C ILE A 90 -8.10 3.62 -8.08
N LYS A 91 -7.18 2.66 -8.10
CA LYS A 91 -7.49 1.24 -7.86
C LYS A 91 -7.00 0.84 -6.48
N PHE A 92 -7.84 0.09 -5.78
CA PHE A 92 -7.55 -0.50 -4.48
C PHE A 92 -7.30 -1.99 -4.65
N TRP A 93 -6.32 -2.47 -3.90
CA TRP A 93 -5.90 -3.85 -3.89
C TRP A 93 -5.74 -4.30 -2.45
N TYR A 94 -5.89 -5.60 -2.23
CA TYR A 94 -5.68 -6.23 -0.94
C TYR A 94 -4.61 -7.29 -1.06
N TYR A 95 -3.71 -7.31 -0.08
CA TYR A 95 -2.63 -8.28 -0.02
C TYR A 95 -2.93 -9.36 1.03
N ASP A 96 -2.97 -10.61 0.58
CA ASP A 96 -3.18 -11.77 1.44
C ASP A 96 -2.32 -12.97 1.01
N LYS A 97 -2.53 -14.15 1.61
CA LYS A 97 -1.80 -15.40 1.33
C LYS A 97 -1.77 -15.77 -0.15
N ASP A 98 -2.84 -15.46 -0.88
CA ASP A 98 -2.97 -15.75 -2.32
C ASP A 98 -2.31 -14.68 -3.23
N GLY A 99 -1.67 -13.67 -2.63
CA GLY A 99 -1.05 -12.55 -3.32
C GLY A 99 -1.91 -11.29 -3.32
N VAL A 100 -1.56 -10.35 -4.20
CA VAL A 100 -2.26 -9.07 -4.37
C VAL A 100 -3.51 -9.29 -5.22
N GLN A 101 -4.67 -8.86 -4.75
CA GLN A 101 -5.96 -8.99 -5.43
C GLN A 101 -6.59 -7.62 -5.65
N PHE A 102 -7.27 -7.44 -6.78
CA PHE A 102 -8.06 -6.23 -7.04
C PHE A 102 -9.30 -6.19 -6.14
N VAL A 103 -9.62 -5.02 -5.59
CA VAL A 103 -10.75 -4.84 -4.66
C VAL A 103 -11.78 -3.88 -5.22
N LYS A 104 -11.36 -2.65 -5.54
CA LYS A 104 -12.28 -1.57 -5.92
C LYS A 104 -11.60 -0.61 -6.89
N HIS A 105 -12.36 -0.11 -7.85
CA HIS A 105 -11.95 1.00 -8.71
C HIS A 105 -12.79 2.22 -8.37
N LEU A 106 -12.12 3.35 -8.20
CA LEU A 106 -12.73 4.64 -7.88
C LEU A 106 -12.25 5.68 -8.89
N SER A 107 -13.16 6.26 -9.66
CA SER A 107 -12.90 7.47 -10.44
C SER A 107 -12.85 8.67 -9.50
N ALA A 108 -11.69 8.85 -8.85
CA ALA A 108 -11.52 9.80 -7.77
C ALA A 108 -11.48 11.24 -8.29
N HIS A 109 -10.88 11.53 -9.43
CA HIS A 109 -10.76 12.89 -9.94
C HIS A 109 -11.17 12.98 -11.41
N THR A 110 -11.56 14.17 -11.85
CA THR A 110 -11.84 14.44 -13.28
C THR A 110 -10.58 14.80 -14.06
N SER A 111 -9.47 15.02 -13.35
CA SER A 111 -8.17 15.35 -13.89
C SER A 111 -7.08 14.50 -13.23
N SER A 112 -5.84 14.65 -13.71
CA SER A 112 -4.70 13.89 -13.23
C SER A 112 -4.46 14.07 -11.74
N ILE A 113 -4.11 12.97 -11.07
CA ILE A 113 -3.73 12.96 -9.66
C ILE A 113 -2.33 13.55 -9.55
N ILE A 114 -2.20 14.61 -8.73
CA ILE A 114 -0.91 15.26 -8.45
C ILE A 114 -0.16 14.48 -7.38
N GLN A 115 -0.85 14.13 -6.29
CA GLN A 115 -0.24 13.41 -5.19
C GLN A 115 -1.25 12.58 -4.41
N MET A 116 -0.77 11.44 -3.93
CA MET A 116 -1.44 10.62 -2.93
C MET A 116 -0.52 10.45 -1.72
N ARG A 117 -1.11 10.37 -0.53
CA ARG A 117 -0.43 10.08 0.74
C ARG A 117 -1.34 9.24 1.64
N SER A 118 -0.75 8.31 2.38
CA SER A 118 -1.41 7.69 3.53
C SER A 118 -1.07 8.46 4.80
N SER A 119 -1.97 8.41 5.77
CA SER A 119 -1.65 8.77 7.15
C SER A 119 -0.60 7.82 7.74
N ALA A 120 0.08 8.26 8.79
CA ALA A 120 1.13 7.48 9.45
C ALA A 120 0.61 6.17 10.09
N ASP A 121 -0.65 6.13 10.51
CA ASP A 121 -1.33 4.93 11.01
C ASP A 121 -1.80 3.98 9.90
N GLY A 122 -1.82 4.45 8.64
CA GLY A 122 -2.20 3.67 7.48
C GLY A 122 -3.72 3.50 7.27
N PHE A 123 -4.56 4.22 8.01
CA PHE A 123 -6.03 4.11 7.91
C PHE A 123 -6.67 5.19 7.03
N HIS A 124 -5.98 6.28 6.74
CA HIS A 124 -6.48 7.34 5.87
C HIS A 124 -5.66 7.45 4.60
N LEU A 125 -6.33 7.73 3.49
CA LEU A 125 -5.72 8.03 2.20
C LEU A 125 -6.20 9.40 1.74
N GLY A 126 -5.24 10.28 1.47
CA GLY A 126 -5.50 11.59 0.88
C GLY A 126 -5.03 11.63 -0.56
N CYS A 127 -5.81 12.23 -1.44
CA CYS A 127 -5.40 12.51 -2.82
C CYS A 127 -5.78 13.93 -3.26
N ILE A 128 -4.89 14.56 -4.02
CA ILE A 128 -5.05 15.89 -4.62
C ILE A 128 -4.91 15.82 -6.14
N SER A 129 -5.62 16.68 -6.85
CA SER A 129 -5.63 16.73 -8.32
C SER A 129 -5.63 18.15 -8.88
N TYR A 130 -5.32 18.28 -10.17
CA TYR A 130 -5.45 19.51 -10.94
C TYR A 130 -6.90 20.01 -11.06
N ASP A 131 -7.89 19.16 -10.74
CA ASP A 131 -9.30 19.57 -10.63
C ASP A 131 -9.61 20.47 -9.42
N LYS A 132 -8.57 20.85 -8.64
CA LYS A 132 -8.64 21.71 -7.44
C LYS A 132 -9.41 21.08 -6.28
N THR A 133 -9.49 19.76 -6.24
CA THR A 133 -10.10 19.05 -5.12
C THR A 133 -9.08 18.23 -4.33
N TYR A 134 -9.35 18.12 -3.04
CA TYR A 134 -8.76 17.14 -2.14
C TYR A 134 -9.84 16.12 -1.77
N LYS A 135 -9.50 14.84 -1.83
CA LYS A 135 -10.37 13.76 -1.39
C LYS A 135 -9.73 13.01 -0.22
N HIS A 136 -10.51 12.86 0.84
CA HIS A 136 -10.16 12.12 2.04
C HIS A 136 -10.91 10.80 2.04
N ILE A 137 -10.18 9.69 2.01
CA ILE A 137 -10.70 8.35 1.85
C ILE A 137 -10.32 7.53 3.10
N ASP A 138 -11.27 6.77 3.63
CA ASP A 138 -10.98 5.71 4.59
C ASP A 138 -10.28 4.58 3.84
N PHE A 139 -9.02 4.32 4.17
CA PHE A 139 -8.25 3.31 3.48
C PHE A 139 -8.67 1.89 3.87
N SER A 140 -9.42 1.72 4.97
CA SER A 140 -9.90 0.44 5.47
C SER A 140 -11.19 -0.02 4.80
N SER A 141 -12.10 0.92 4.52
CA SER A 141 -13.39 0.64 3.86
C SER A 141 -13.45 1.10 2.40
N PHE A 142 -12.46 1.88 1.95
CA PHE A 142 -12.42 2.54 0.63
C PHE A 142 -13.57 3.53 0.41
N ASP A 143 -14.12 4.05 1.49
CA ASP A 143 -15.18 5.05 1.44
C ASP A 143 -14.59 6.44 1.35
N LEU A 144 -15.22 7.26 0.53
CA LEU A 144 -14.90 8.67 0.43
C LEU A 144 -15.53 9.40 1.61
N ILE A 145 -14.72 9.74 2.60
CA ILE A 145 -15.16 10.44 3.82
C ILE A 145 -15.53 11.89 3.50
N ASN A 146 -14.66 12.60 2.78
CA ASN A 146 -14.87 14.01 2.46
C ASN A 146 -14.27 14.41 1.10
N ILE A 147 -14.90 15.39 0.46
CA ILE A 147 -14.40 16.09 -0.73
C ILE A 147 -14.28 17.57 -0.37
N ILE A 148 -13.06 18.08 -0.45
CA ILE A 148 -12.77 19.50 -0.19
C ILE A 148 -12.46 20.17 -1.52
N ASN A 149 -13.24 21.19 -1.87
CA ASN A 149 -12.92 22.08 -2.97
C ASN A 149 -11.94 23.15 -2.46
N LEU A 150 -10.72 23.14 -2.98
CA LEU A 150 -9.63 23.97 -2.50
C LEU A 150 -9.72 25.41 -3.02
N GLY A 151 -10.37 25.63 -4.18
CA GLY A 151 -10.38 26.92 -4.87
C GLY A 151 -9.05 27.30 -5.54
N PHE A 152 -7.96 26.58 -5.25
CA PHE A 152 -6.63 26.75 -5.83
C PHE A 152 -6.09 25.42 -6.39
N VAL A 153 -5.05 25.48 -7.23
CA VAL A 153 -4.38 24.27 -7.73
C VAL A 153 -3.39 23.80 -6.66
N PRO A 154 -3.58 22.60 -6.07
CA PRO A 154 -2.64 22.10 -5.07
C PRO A 154 -1.33 21.65 -5.73
N LEU A 155 -0.25 21.63 -4.95
CA LEU A 155 1.08 21.18 -5.41
C LEU A 155 1.59 20.00 -4.59
N SER A 156 1.39 20.02 -3.27
CA SER A 156 1.80 18.93 -2.41
C SER A 156 0.85 18.73 -1.23
N LEU A 157 0.86 17.53 -0.68
CA LEU A 157 -0.02 17.00 0.34
C LEU A 157 0.81 16.24 1.37
N GLU A 158 0.54 16.43 2.66
CA GLU A 158 1.11 15.62 3.74
C GLU A 158 0.17 15.51 4.94
N PHE A 159 0.15 14.34 5.58
CA PHE A 159 -0.54 14.14 6.86
C PHE A 159 0.35 14.58 8.01
N ALA A 160 -0.02 15.64 8.71
CA ALA A 160 0.69 16.18 9.86
C ALA A 160 -0.05 15.87 11.17
N THR A 161 -0.47 14.62 11.34
CA THR A 161 -1.26 14.16 12.47
C THR A 161 -0.35 13.69 13.61
N PRO A 162 -0.34 14.35 14.79
CA PRO A 162 0.36 13.84 15.96
C PRO A 162 -0.17 12.47 16.38
N HIS A 163 0.70 11.63 16.95
CA HIS A 163 0.31 10.31 17.42
C HIS A 163 -0.82 10.42 18.46
N GLY A 164 -1.96 9.76 18.21
CA GLY A 164 -3.13 9.77 19.09
C GLY A 164 -4.07 10.96 18.91
N ALA A 165 -3.87 11.82 17.91
CA ALA A 165 -4.84 12.84 17.58
C ALA A 165 -6.13 12.20 17.01
N PRO A 166 -7.32 12.60 17.48
CA PRO A 166 -8.59 11.97 17.07
C PRO A 166 -9.00 12.31 15.63
N HIS A 167 -8.44 13.39 15.06
CA HIS A 167 -8.75 13.86 13.73
C HIS A 167 -7.46 14.08 12.94
N PRO A 168 -7.36 13.55 11.71
CA PRO A 168 -6.19 13.76 10.89
C PRO A 168 -6.04 15.24 10.54
N ILE A 169 -4.80 15.73 10.57
CA ILE A 169 -4.44 17.07 10.11
C ILE A 169 -3.73 16.92 8.79
N VAL A 170 -4.17 17.68 7.80
CA VAL A 170 -3.66 17.60 6.43
C VAL A 170 -3.12 18.94 6.01
N LEU A 171 -1.87 18.95 5.56
CA LEU A 171 -1.19 20.11 4.99
C LEU A 171 -1.28 20.02 3.48
N ILE A 172 -1.75 21.10 2.83
CA ILE A 172 -1.83 21.19 1.37
C ILE A 172 -1.14 22.48 0.93
N ALA A 173 -0.10 22.34 0.12
CA ALA A 173 0.61 23.46 -0.48
C ALA A 173 -0.11 23.94 -1.75
N GLU A 174 -0.20 25.26 -1.92
CA GLU A 174 -0.76 25.87 -3.12
C GLU A 174 0.33 26.08 -4.18
N ASN A 175 0.02 25.70 -5.43
CA ASN A 175 0.96 25.83 -6.54
C ASN A 175 1.27 27.31 -6.83
N GLY A 176 2.56 27.63 -7.01
CA GLY A 176 3.02 28.98 -7.34
C GLY A 176 3.04 29.98 -6.19
N THR A 177 2.66 29.59 -4.96
CA THR A 177 2.66 30.48 -3.79
C THR A 177 3.41 29.85 -2.61
N GLN A 178 3.74 30.64 -1.58
CA GLN A 178 4.36 30.14 -0.33
C GLN A 178 3.32 29.61 0.68
N LYS A 179 2.05 29.51 0.28
CA LYS A 179 0.95 29.19 1.18
C LYS A 179 0.82 27.69 1.38
N ILE A 180 0.77 27.29 2.65
CA ILE A 180 0.36 25.96 3.09
C ILE A 180 -0.95 26.11 3.85
N HIS A 181 -1.97 25.40 3.41
CA HIS A 181 -3.30 25.38 3.99
C HIS A 181 -3.45 24.14 4.88
N VAL A 182 -3.99 24.33 6.08
CA VAL A 182 -4.14 23.31 7.11
C VAL A 182 -5.61 22.92 7.22
N PHE A 183 -5.91 21.65 7.01
CA PHE A 183 -7.27 21.10 7.05
C PHE A 183 -7.41 20.03 8.13
N LYS A 184 -8.62 19.89 8.69
CA LYS A 184 -9.06 18.69 9.41
C LYS A 184 -10.25 18.09 8.68
N PRO A 185 -10.01 17.22 7.69
CA PRO A 185 -11.04 16.82 6.74
C PRO A 185 -12.18 16.00 7.34
N THR A 186 -12.01 15.43 8.53
CA THR A 186 -13.08 14.72 9.26
C THR A 186 -14.02 15.65 10.03
N LEU A 187 -13.71 16.94 10.12
CA LEU A 187 -14.50 17.93 10.88
C LEU A 187 -15.11 18.98 9.95
N GLU A 188 -14.29 19.57 9.09
CA GLU A 188 -14.67 20.72 8.28
C GLU A 188 -14.06 20.62 6.88
N SER A 189 -14.71 21.24 5.90
CA SER A 189 -14.23 21.32 4.52
C SER A 189 -13.48 22.63 4.23
N THR A 190 -13.31 23.50 5.22
CA THR A 190 -12.56 24.76 5.12
C THR A 190 -11.18 24.64 5.75
N ALA A 191 -10.22 25.43 5.26
CA ALA A 191 -8.91 25.52 5.88
C ALA A 191 -9.03 26.18 7.26
N ILE A 192 -8.50 25.52 8.28
CA ILE A 192 -8.47 26.04 9.66
C ILE A 192 -7.46 27.20 9.74
N LYS A 193 -6.38 27.08 8.98
CA LYS A 193 -5.27 28.02 8.99
C LYS A 193 -4.55 27.99 7.64
N THR A 194 -4.06 29.14 7.22
CA THR A 194 -3.10 29.26 6.11
C THR A 194 -1.82 29.87 6.67
N VAL A 195 -0.67 29.31 6.29
CA VAL A 195 0.64 29.75 6.74
C VAL A 195 1.57 30.03 5.56
N GLU A 196 2.44 31.02 5.71
CA GLU A 196 3.46 31.40 4.72
C GLU A 196 4.83 31.30 5.40
N ILE A 197 5.34 30.07 5.48
CA ILE A 197 6.57 29.74 6.24
C ILE A 197 7.70 29.27 5.33
N THR A 198 7.40 29.00 4.06
CA THR A 198 8.37 28.50 3.10
C THR A 198 8.90 29.63 2.24
N THR A 199 10.11 29.44 1.74
CA THR A 199 10.77 30.38 0.82
C THR A 199 10.10 30.44 -0.56
N MET A 200 9.56 29.32 -1.03
CA MET A 200 8.80 29.18 -2.28
C MET A 200 7.73 28.09 -2.13
N SER A 201 6.95 27.85 -3.18
CA SER A 201 5.95 26.77 -3.22
C SER A 201 6.60 25.40 -2.99
N PRO A 202 6.27 24.71 -1.88
CA PRO A 202 6.86 23.41 -1.59
C PRO A 202 6.15 22.32 -2.41
N HIS A 203 6.92 21.60 -3.23
CA HIS A 203 6.41 20.48 -4.02
C HIS A 203 6.48 19.14 -3.27
N ILE A 204 7.20 19.09 -2.15
CA ILE A 204 7.21 17.93 -1.26
C ILE A 204 7.17 18.41 0.18
N MET A 205 6.33 17.77 0.98
CA MET A 205 6.32 17.88 2.43
C MET A 205 6.47 16.49 3.05
N LEU A 206 6.99 16.44 4.25
CA LEU A 206 7.16 15.21 5.03
C LEU A 206 7.02 15.54 6.51
N TYR A 207 6.15 14.81 7.21
CA TYR A 207 5.96 14.94 8.65
C TYR A 207 6.67 13.81 9.40
N ASN A 208 7.45 14.18 10.41
CA ASN A 208 8.02 13.24 11.36
C ASN A 208 7.11 13.15 12.59
N SER A 209 6.36 12.06 12.70
CA SER A 209 5.43 11.82 13.82
C SER A 209 6.11 11.63 15.18
N VAL A 210 7.40 11.27 15.20
CA VAL A 210 8.17 11.09 16.44
C VAL A 210 8.58 12.44 17.03
N THR A 211 9.03 13.38 16.19
CA THR A 211 9.50 14.70 16.66
C THR A 211 8.43 15.79 16.55
N GLY A 212 7.38 15.56 15.77
CA GLY A 212 6.36 16.56 15.44
C GLY A 212 6.87 17.64 14.47
N VAL A 213 7.97 17.39 13.76
CA VAL A 213 8.60 18.33 12.83
C VAL A 213 8.22 18.01 11.39
N CYS A 214 7.92 19.03 10.61
CA CYS A 214 7.73 18.97 9.18
C CYS A 214 8.96 19.47 8.43
N LEU A 215 9.23 18.81 7.31
CA LEU A 215 10.18 19.24 6.29
C LEU A 215 9.40 19.61 5.03
N SER A 216 9.78 20.69 4.37
CA SER A 216 9.24 21.06 3.07
C SER A 216 10.36 21.40 2.10
N ALA A 217 10.34 20.83 0.91
CA ALA A 217 11.32 21.07 -0.14
C ALA A 217 10.66 21.77 -1.33
N ASN A 218 11.42 22.65 -2.01
CA ASN A 218 10.99 23.32 -3.23
C ASN A 218 11.91 23.00 -4.41
N SER A 219 11.50 23.41 -5.61
CA SER A 219 12.26 23.14 -6.84
C SER A 219 13.53 23.96 -7.01
N SER A 220 13.79 24.93 -6.14
CA SER A 220 15.02 25.73 -6.13
C SER A 220 16.12 25.10 -5.25
N GLY A 221 15.81 23.98 -4.60
CA GLY A 221 16.72 23.27 -3.72
C GLY A 221 16.72 23.80 -2.29
N ASP A 222 15.78 24.66 -1.89
CA ASP A 222 15.64 25.03 -0.49
C ASP A 222 14.78 23.99 0.23
N VAL A 223 15.24 23.57 1.41
CA VAL A 223 14.50 22.72 2.34
C VAL A 223 14.26 23.51 3.63
N ASP A 224 13.01 23.73 3.97
CA ASP A 224 12.57 24.44 5.16
C ASP A 224 12.12 23.44 6.24
N ILE A 225 12.34 23.80 7.51
CA ILE A 225 11.99 22.99 8.67
C ILE A 225 11.09 23.80 9.58
N PHE A 226 9.97 23.21 10.02
CA PHE A 226 9.05 23.84 10.95
C PHE A 226 8.37 22.81 11.84
N ASP A 227 8.00 23.22 13.04
CA ASP A 227 7.17 22.43 13.95
C ASP A 227 5.71 22.45 13.47
N ALA A 228 5.07 21.27 13.41
CA ALA A 228 3.76 21.09 12.79
C ALA A 228 2.60 21.76 13.55
N GLU A 229 2.77 22.03 14.85
CA GLU A 229 1.75 22.68 15.68
C GLU A 229 1.89 24.20 15.63
N THR A 230 3.12 24.69 15.82
CA THR A 230 3.41 26.12 15.94
C THR A 230 3.67 26.79 14.60
N PHE A 231 4.04 26.03 13.57
CA PHE A 231 4.50 26.51 12.26
C PHE A 231 5.67 27.51 12.38
N LYS A 232 6.54 27.27 13.34
CA LYS A 232 7.77 28.03 13.58
C LYS A 232 8.96 27.09 13.53
N PHE A 233 10.17 27.65 13.47
CA PHE A 233 11.38 26.85 13.56
C PHE A 233 11.36 26.02 14.87
N PRO A 234 11.67 24.70 14.82
CA PRO A 234 11.58 23.83 15.99
C PRO A 234 12.51 24.31 17.11
N LYS A 235 11.98 24.42 18.33
CA LYS A 235 12.75 24.75 19.55
C LYS A 235 12.77 23.61 20.59
N LYS A 236 12.39 22.39 20.17
CA LYS A 236 12.25 21.24 21.08
C LYS A 236 13.63 20.76 21.53
N ALA A 237 13.75 20.39 22.81
CA ALA A 237 15.01 19.92 23.41
C ALA A 237 15.57 18.67 22.69
N ASP A 238 14.69 17.81 22.15
CA ASP A 238 15.07 16.58 21.45
C ASP A 238 15.55 16.81 20.01
N PHE A 239 15.32 18.00 19.45
CA PHE A 239 15.75 18.39 18.12
C PHE A 239 16.95 19.33 18.27
N GLY A 240 18.16 18.76 18.22
CA GLY A 240 19.43 19.42 18.58
C GLY A 240 19.91 20.50 17.62
N ILE A 241 18.98 21.22 16.98
CA ILE A 241 19.23 22.23 15.96
C ILE A 241 18.68 23.55 16.50
N SER A 242 19.54 24.57 16.59
CA SER A 242 19.14 25.89 17.07
C SER A 242 18.77 26.83 15.93
N MET A 243 19.44 26.67 14.79
CA MET A 243 19.23 27.44 13.57
C MET A 243 19.40 26.57 12.32
N LYS A 244 18.80 26.99 11.20
CA LYS A 244 18.94 26.29 9.90
C LYS A 244 20.40 26.16 9.46
N SER A 245 21.26 27.11 9.84
CA SER A 245 22.71 27.09 9.56
C SER A 245 23.48 25.95 10.22
N ASP A 246 22.91 25.31 11.25
CA ASP A 246 23.55 24.18 11.94
C ASP A 246 23.41 22.86 11.15
N THR A 247 22.64 22.89 10.06
CA THR A 247 22.25 21.76 9.22
C THR A 247 23.00 21.76 7.89
N ASP A 248 23.03 20.61 7.22
CA ASP A 248 23.60 20.49 5.86
C ASP A 248 22.52 20.61 4.76
N LEU A 249 21.34 21.13 5.08
CA LEU A 249 20.23 21.25 4.12
C LEU A 249 20.52 22.22 2.96
N TYR A 250 21.49 23.12 3.11
CA TYR A 250 21.94 24.01 2.02
C TYR A 250 22.71 23.27 0.91
N GLU A 251 23.07 21.99 1.12
CA GLU A 251 23.79 21.19 0.14
C GLU A 251 23.03 21.06 -1.18
N PHE A 252 21.70 20.95 -1.16
CA PHE A 252 20.90 20.83 -2.39
C PHE A 252 21.07 22.06 -3.30
N ARG A 253 20.90 23.26 -2.75
CA ARG A 253 21.11 24.51 -3.49
C ARG A 253 22.55 24.68 -3.97
N LYS A 254 23.53 24.29 -3.15
CA LYS A 254 24.96 24.33 -3.50
C LYS A 254 25.30 23.38 -4.66
N CYS A 255 24.64 22.24 -4.74
CA CYS A 255 24.74 21.28 -5.84
C CYS A 255 23.82 21.61 -7.03
N SER A 256 23.09 22.72 -6.99
CA SER A 256 22.08 23.08 -8.01
C SER A 256 21.08 21.95 -8.28
N THR A 257 20.66 21.26 -7.21
CA THR A 257 19.70 20.14 -7.25
C THR A 257 18.52 20.43 -6.34
N TYR A 258 17.45 19.65 -6.49
CA TYR A 258 16.28 19.68 -5.61
C TYR A 258 15.84 18.27 -5.24
N VAL A 259 15.09 18.18 -4.15
CA VAL A 259 14.59 16.91 -3.63
C VAL A 259 13.40 16.44 -4.48
N VAL A 260 13.43 15.18 -4.91
CA VAL A 260 12.39 14.51 -5.71
C VAL A 260 11.52 13.62 -4.82
N SER A 261 12.10 13.05 -3.78
CA SER A 261 11.37 12.24 -2.81
C SER A 261 12.07 12.27 -1.45
N MET A 262 11.28 12.15 -0.38
CA MET A 262 11.77 12.05 0.98
C MET A 262 11.12 10.85 1.68
N SER A 263 11.90 10.16 2.50
CA SER A 263 11.41 9.08 3.35
C SER A 263 12.14 9.10 4.69
N LEU A 264 11.38 8.90 5.76
CA LEU A 264 11.91 8.74 7.11
C LEU A 264 12.09 7.25 7.40
N SER A 265 13.18 6.93 8.07
CA SER A 265 13.33 5.59 8.63
C SER A 265 12.28 5.35 9.71
N PRO A 266 11.75 4.12 9.88
CA PRO A 266 10.75 3.82 10.91
C PRO A 266 11.15 4.21 12.34
N ASN A 267 12.44 4.15 12.67
CA ASN A 267 12.97 4.61 13.96
C ASN A 267 13.22 6.13 14.04
N ALA A 268 12.85 6.89 13.00
CA ALA A 268 13.04 8.33 12.83
C ALA A 268 14.49 8.82 13.01
N GLN A 269 15.50 7.96 12.85
CA GLN A 269 16.91 8.35 12.95
C GLN A 269 17.44 8.94 11.66
N PHE A 270 16.98 8.46 10.50
CA PHE A 270 17.49 8.84 9.20
C PHE A 270 16.39 9.40 8.30
N LEU A 271 16.77 10.40 7.51
CA LEU A 271 16.00 10.94 6.41
C LEU A 271 16.75 10.60 5.13
N ALA A 272 16.12 9.85 4.23
CA ALA A 272 16.64 9.63 2.89
C ALA A 272 15.95 10.57 1.90
N THR A 273 16.73 11.17 1.01
CA THR A 273 16.23 12.01 -0.07
C THR A 273 16.74 11.50 -1.40
N TYR A 274 15.84 11.25 -2.35
CA TYR A 274 16.19 11.06 -3.75
C TYR A 274 16.20 12.45 -4.42
N CYS A 275 17.24 12.77 -5.18
CA CYS A 275 17.43 14.12 -5.73
C CYS A 275 17.46 14.10 -7.27
N HIS A 276 17.14 15.25 -7.87
CA HIS A 276 17.06 15.40 -9.32
C HIS A 276 18.40 15.17 -10.04
N ASP A 277 19.52 15.37 -9.35
CA ASP A 277 20.87 15.11 -9.84
C ASP A 277 21.25 13.63 -9.84
N GLY A 278 20.30 12.71 -9.60
CA GLY A 278 20.55 11.27 -9.57
C GLY A 278 21.31 10.81 -8.32
N MET A 279 21.39 11.65 -7.30
CA MET A 279 22.06 11.34 -6.04
C MET A 279 21.03 11.05 -4.96
N ILE A 280 21.33 10.08 -4.09
CA ILE A 280 20.56 9.82 -2.87
C ILE A 280 21.36 10.33 -1.69
N ARG A 281 20.77 11.22 -0.90
CA ARG A 281 21.42 11.83 0.27
C ARG A 281 20.70 11.39 1.53
N ILE A 282 21.48 10.98 2.53
CA ILE A 282 20.96 10.53 3.83
C ILE A 282 21.38 11.53 4.87
N PHE A 283 20.43 12.00 5.67
CA PHE A 283 20.64 12.92 6.78
C PHE A 283 20.29 12.25 8.10
N ARG A 284 20.97 12.64 9.17
CA ARG A 284 20.53 12.29 10.54
C ARG A 284 19.39 13.22 10.93
N CYS A 285 18.24 12.69 11.33
CA CYS A 285 17.06 13.52 11.65
C CYS A 285 17.30 14.44 12.86
N SER A 286 18.09 14.04 13.84
CA SER A 286 18.34 14.83 15.05
C SER A 286 19.15 16.11 14.79
N THR A 287 20.03 16.10 13.78
CA THR A 287 20.93 17.23 13.47
C THR A 287 20.73 17.80 12.07
N MET A 288 19.98 17.12 11.20
CA MET A 288 19.88 17.38 9.76
C MET A 288 21.24 17.56 9.09
N LYS A 289 22.24 16.80 9.56
CA LYS A 289 23.57 16.75 8.96
C LYS A 289 23.68 15.57 8.01
N LEU A 290 24.42 15.78 6.94
CA LEU A 290 24.63 14.80 5.90
C LEU A 290 25.42 13.62 6.47
N TYR A 291 24.85 12.43 6.36
CA TYR A 291 25.44 11.19 6.81
C TYR A 291 26.13 10.45 5.66
N ARG A 292 25.41 10.24 4.54
CA ARG A 292 25.90 9.50 3.36
C ARG A 292 25.32 10.06 2.06
N VAL A 293 26.03 9.80 0.96
CA VAL A 293 25.58 10.11 -0.40
C VAL A 293 25.86 8.90 -1.30
N TYR A 294 24.84 8.45 -2.03
CA TYR A 294 24.95 7.43 -3.06
C TYR A 294 24.79 8.06 -4.43
N ASP A 295 25.70 7.70 -5.35
CA ASP A 295 25.67 8.16 -6.73
C ASP A 295 24.95 7.13 -7.60
N GLU A 296 23.80 7.51 -8.17
CA GLU A 296 23.01 6.70 -9.10
C GLU A 296 22.93 7.38 -10.48
N THR A 297 23.89 8.24 -10.80
CA THR A 297 23.96 8.92 -12.09
C THR A 297 24.30 7.98 -13.23
N VAL A 298 23.84 8.32 -14.44
CA VAL A 298 24.21 7.62 -15.68
C VAL A 298 25.73 7.61 -15.89
N SER A 299 26.43 8.65 -15.46
CA SER A 299 27.89 8.75 -15.52
C SER A 299 28.57 7.70 -14.64
N MET A 300 28.08 7.49 -13.41
CA MET A 300 28.55 6.43 -12.51
C MET A 300 28.38 5.06 -13.17
N TYR A 301 27.19 4.75 -13.70
CA TYR A 301 26.95 3.48 -14.37
C TYR A 301 27.83 3.27 -15.60
N SER A 302 28.10 4.33 -16.36
CA SER A 302 29.00 4.29 -17.53
C SER A 302 30.44 3.98 -17.13
N ALA A 303 30.93 4.58 -16.04
CA ALA A 303 32.24 4.28 -15.49
C ALA A 303 32.30 2.83 -14.96
N ALA A 304 31.24 2.39 -14.28
CA ALA A 304 31.13 1.04 -13.73
C ALA A 304 31.24 -0.05 -14.81
N GLN A 305 30.77 0.19 -16.05
CA GLN A 305 30.88 -0.80 -17.14
C GLN A 305 32.32 -1.15 -17.51
N THR A 306 33.28 -0.26 -17.22
CA THR A 306 34.70 -0.47 -17.54
C THR A 306 35.49 -1.08 -16.38
N ASP A 307 34.94 -1.03 -15.18
CA ASP A 307 35.60 -1.54 -13.98
C ASP A 307 35.17 -2.99 -13.74
N SER A 308 36.13 -3.92 -13.82
CA SER A 308 35.88 -5.33 -13.50
C SER A 308 35.43 -5.50 -12.04
N LYS A 309 35.88 -4.63 -11.14
CA LYS A 309 35.46 -4.56 -9.74
C LYS A 309 34.08 -3.94 -9.54
N LEU A 310 33.31 -3.67 -10.61
CA LEU A 310 31.90 -3.30 -10.53
C LEU A 310 30.97 -4.15 -11.42
N SER A 311 31.36 -5.38 -11.75
CA SER A 311 30.58 -6.42 -12.44
C SER A 311 29.12 -6.58 -11.97
N VAL A 312 28.82 -6.41 -10.69
CA VAL A 312 27.42 -6.45 -10.18
C VAL A 312 26.55 -5.37 -10.84
N LEU A 313 27.15 -4.22 -11.17
CA LEU A 313 26.54 -3.08 -11.84
C LEU A 313 26.68 -3.14 -13.37
N HIS A 314 27.30 -4.19 -13.92
CA HIS A 314 27.37 -4.38 -15.36
C HIS A 314 25.99 -4.73 -15.91
N PHE A 315 25.73 -4.19 -17.09
CA PHE A 315 24.56 -4.48 -17.89
C PHE A 315 24.95 -5.38 -19.06
N ASP A 316 23.96 -6.06 -19.63
CA ASP A 316 24.14 -6.66 -20.94
C ASP A 316 24.50 -5.56 -21.97
N PRO A 317 25.48 -5.78 -22.86
CA PRO A 317 25.90 -4.80 -23.87
C PRO A 317 24.76 -4.29 -24.77
N VAL A 318 23.72 -5.11 -24.98
CA VAL A 318 22.53 -4.76 -25.77
C VAL A 318 21.55 -3.90 -24.98
N ASP A 319 21.48 -4.09 -23.66
CA ASP A 319 20.51 -3.42 -22.80
C ASP A 319 21.01 -2.08 -22.25
N PHE A 320 22.32 -1.94 -22.02
CA PHE A 320 22.89 -0.71 -21.47
C PHE A 320 22.53 0.54 -22.29
N PRO A 321 22.66 0.54 -23.65
CA PRO A 321 22.29 1.70 -24.45
C PRO A 321 20.80 2.03 -24.37
N LYS A 322 19.92 1.00 -24.31
CA LYS A 322 18.47 1.19 -24.19
C LYS A 322 18.09 1.82 -22.86
N ARG A 323 18.63 1.29 -21.76
CA ARG A 323 18.41 1.85 -20.41
C ARG A 323 18.96 3.27 -20.29
N ARG A 324 20.12 3.55 -20.90
CA ARG A 324 20.72 4.89 -20.93
C ARG A 324 19.88 5.88 -21.72
N ALA A 325 19.29 5.45 -22.84
CA ALA A 325 18.36 6.28 -23.60
C ALA A 325 17.10 6.60 -22.79
N CYS A 326 16.54 5.61 -22.08
CA CYS A 326 15.40 5.79 -21.19
C CYS A 326 15.68 6.80 -20.06
N GLU A 327 16.85 6.76 -19.42
CA GLU A 327 17.26 7.80 -18.44
C GLU A 327 17.35 9.20 -19.09
N GLY A 328 17.77 9.27 -20.35
CA GLY A 328 17.77 10.51 -21.11
C GLY A 328 16.36 11.04 -21.43
N GLU A 329 15.37 10.17 -21.61
CA GLU A 329 13.97 10.54 -21.79
C GLU A 329 13.35 11.02 -20.46
N ILE A 330 13.60 10.30 -19.36
CA ILE A 330 13.20 10.70 -18.00
C ILE A 330 13.78 12.07 -17.64
N ALA A 331 15.05 12.33 -17.98
CA ALA A 331 15.67 13.63 -17.75
C ALA A 331 15.05 14.77 -18.58
N LYS A 332 14.52 14.46 -19.78
CA LYS A 332 13.91 15.44 -20.69
C LYS A 332 12.45 15.75 -20.37
N SER A 333 11.70 14.78 -19.85
CA SER A 333 10.31 14.99 -19.45
C SER A 333 10.17 15.94 -18.25
N GLY A 334 11.28 16.24 -17.58
CA GLY A 334 11.36 17.33 -16.60
C GLY A 334 10.68 16.97 -15.27
N LYS A 335 10.06 17.97 -14.65
CA LYS A 335 9.43 17.83 -13.32
C LYS A 335 8.31 16.79 -13.31
N ASP A 336 7.58 16.64 -14.40
CA ASP A 336 6.33 15.90 -14.43
C ASP A 336 6.50 14.38 -14.31
N GLU A 337 7.67 13.78 -14.61
CA GLU A 337 7.87 12.31 -14.52
C GLU A 337 8.92 11.89 -13.48
N ILE A 338 9.97 12.69 -13.24
CA ILE A 338 11.00 12.38 -12.23
C ILE A 338 10.41 12.36 -10.81
N GLU A 339 9.42 13.20 -10.52
CA GLU A 339 8.72 13.32 -9.23
C GLU A 339 8.03 12.01 -8.77
N TYR A 340 7.94 11.00 -9.63
CA TYR A 340 7.39 9.69 -9.28
C TYR A 340 8.43 8.64 -8.91
N THR A 341 9.71 8.99 -8.81
CA THR A 341 10.71 8.11 -8.18
C THR A 341 10.68 8.28 -6.66
N ASN A 342 10.82 7.20 -5.89
CA ASN A 342 10.93 7.30 -4.43
C ASN A 342 12.02 6.42 -3.84
N VAL A 343 12.30 6.67 -2.56
CA VAL A 343 13.19 5.88 -1.72
C VAL A 343 12.41 5.44 -0.49
N LEU A 344 12.66 4.24 0.01
CA LEU A 344 12.02 3.66 1.18
C LEU A 344 13.07 3.10 2.14
N PHE A 345 12.69 3.00 3.41
CA PHE A 345 13.39 2.18 4.39
C PHE A 345 12.61 0.89 4.63
N ASP A 346 13.33 -0.17 4.97
CA ASP A 346 12.71 -1.34 5.58
C ASP A 346 12.31 -1.06 7.05
N ALA A 347 11.56 -1.99 7.64
CA ALA A 347 11.04 -1.97 8.99
C ALA A 347 12.15 -1.84 10.06
N SER A 348 13.35 -2.39 9.81
CA SER A 348 14.49 -2.26 10.73
C SER A 348 15.19 -0.92 10.68
N SER A 349 14.93 -0.09 9.65
CA SER A 349 15.67 1.14 9.33
C SER A 349 17.11 0.92 8.86
N ASN A 350 17.55 -0.33 8.65
CA ASN A 350 18.93 -0.64 8.23
C ASN A 350 19.08 -0.73 6.72
N TYR A 351 18.01 -1.06 6.00
CA TYR A 351 18.04 -1.23 4.55
C TYR A 351 17.30 -0.09 3.86
N LEU A 352 17.96 0.45 2.84
CA LEU A 352 17.42 1.43 1.92
C LEU A 352 17.00 0.72 0.65
N ILE A 353 15.79 0.99 0.18
CA ILE A 353 15.21 0.38 -1.02
C ILE A 353 14.85 1.50 -1.99
N TYR A 354 15.36 1.42 -3.21
CA TYR A 354 15.07 2.44 -4.22
C TYR A 354 15.21 1.89 -5.65
N PRO A 355 14.38 2.37 -6.59
CA PRO A 355 14.55 2.07 -8.01
C PRO A 355 15.75 2.81 -8.61
N SER A 356 16.42 2.15 -9.54
CA SER A 356 17.62 2.63 -10.22
C SER A 356 17.62 2.16 -11.68
N MET A 357 18.60 2.61 -12.46
CA MET A 357 18.80 2.14 -13.85
C MET A 357 18.97 0.61 -13.94
N LEU A 358 19.55 -0.03 -12.91
CA LEU A 358 19.80 -1.48 -12.85
C LEU A 358 18.57 -2.32 -12.50
N GLY A 359 17.61 -1.73 -11.78
CA GLY A 359 16.55 -2.45 -11.07
C GLY A 359 16.28 -1.79 -9.73
N ILE A 360 15.63 -2.48 -8.81
CA ILE A 360 15.32 -1.96 -7.47
C ILE A 360 16.43 -2.43 -6.52
N LYS A 361 17.28 -1.50 -6.10
CA LYS A 361 18.42 -1.78 -5.22
C LYS A 361 17.97 -1.83 -3.77
N VAL A 362 18.57 -2.76 -3.02
CA VAL A 362 18.49 -2.84 -1.57
C VAL A 362 19.91 -2.68 -1.00
N VAL A 363 20.14 -1.59 -0.29
CA VAL A 363 21.44 -1.23 0.27
C VAL A 363 21.36 -1.26 1.79
N ASN A 364 22.28 -1.97 2.44
CA ASN A 364 22.41 -1.92 3.89
C ASN A 364 23.20 -0.66 4.27
N LEU A 365 22.60 0.22 5.06
CA LEU A 365 23.18 1.50 5.47
C LEU A 365 24.27 1.37 6.54
N VAL A 366 24.22 0.30 7.33
CA VAL A 366 25.19 -0.01 8.38
C VAL A 366 26.48 -0.50 7.76
N THR A 367 26.40 -1.55 6.94
CA THR A 367 27.56 -2.16 6.27
C THR A 367 27.97 -1.41 5.01
N ASN A 368 27.10 -0.53 4.49
CA ASN A 368 27.27 0.21 3.25
C ASN A 368 27.47 -0.71 2.03
N LYS A 369 26.75 -1.84 2.00
CA LYS A 369 26.84 -2.84 0.92
C LYS A 369 25.54 -2.90 0.13
N LEU A 370 25.66 -3.12 -1.18
CA LEU A 370 24.53 -3.47 -2.04
C LEU A 370 24.24 -4.94 -1.78
N VAL A 371 23.07 -5.23 -1.20
CA VAL A 371 22.72 -6.58 -0.75
C VAL A 371 21.86 -7.30 -1.77
N ARG A 372 21.07 -6.56 -2.55
CA ARG A 372 20.14 -7.14 -3.52
C ARG A 372 19.79 -6.17 -4.64
N VAL A 373 19.45 -6.73 -5.80
CA VAL A 373 18.82 -6.01 -6.92
C VAL A 373 17.60 -6.80 -7.36
N ILE A 374 16.42 -6.28 -7.08
CA ILE A 374 15.13 -6.88 -7.44
C ILE A 374 14.76 -6.43 -8.87
N GLY A 375 14.22 -7.32 -9.69
CA GLY A 375 13.79 -6.98 -11.04
C GLY A 375 14.93 -6.72 -12.04
N LYS A 376 16.15 -7.19 -11.77
CA LYS A 376 17.33 -6.93 -12.63
C LYS A 376 17.14 -7.48 -14.06
N SER A 377 16.49 -8.63 -14.19
CA SER A 377 16.32 -9.33 -15.47
C SER A 377 15.24 -8.73 -16.37
N GLU A 378 14.46 -7.76 -15.89
CA GLU A 378 13.42 -7.08 -16.66
C GLU A 378 14.01 -5.92 -17.47
N ALA A 379 14.69 -6.25 -18.58
CA ALA A 379 15.40 -5.31 -19.46
C ALA A 379 14.54 -4.13 -19.96
N SER A 380 13.24 -4.38 -20.16
CA SER A 380 12.30 -3.40 -20.74
C SER A 380 11.69 -2.43 -19.71
N LEU A 381 11.94 -2.65 -18.42
CA LEU A 381 11.30 -1.91 -17.34
C LEU A 381 12.28 -0.97 -16.64
N ARG A 382 11.89 0.31 -16.58
CA ARG A 382 12.47 1.29 -15.67
C ARG A 382 11.48 1.57 -14.56
N TYR A 383 11.70 0.94 -13.40
CA TYR A 383 10.86 1.11 -12.21
C TYR A 383 10.90 2.55 -11.71
N MET A 384 9.79 3.08 -11.22
CA MET A 384 9.67 4.47 -10.78
C MET A 384 9.26 4.54 -9.31
N LYS A 385 7.99 4.26 -8.99
CA LYS A 385 7.49 4.36 -7.63
C LYS A 385 7.32 2.98 -7.03
N ILE A 386 7.81 2.81 -5.80
CA ILE A 386 7.75 1.54 -5.08
C ILE A 386 6.98 1.68 -3.77
N ALA A 387 6.34 0.59 -3.35
CA ALA A 387 5.78 0.38 -2.03
C ALA A 387 6.12 -1.04 -1.57
N CYS A 388 6.33 -1.25 -0.26
CA CYS A 388 6.71 -2.55 0.27
C CYS A 388 5.84 -2.93 1.47
N LEU A 389 5.41 -4.19 1.50
CA LEU A 389 4.75 -4.86 2.62
C LEU A 389 5.65 -6.02 3.04
N GLN A 390 6.35 -5.90 4.16
CA GLN A 390 7.34 -6.91 4.57
C GLN A 390 6.75 -8.12 5.30
N GLY A 391 5.47 -8.08 5.67
CA GLY A 391 4.85 -9.11 6.51
C GLY A 391 5.35 -9.11 7.96
N ILE A 392 6.40 -8.34 8.30
CA ILE A 392 6.82 -8.09 9.68
C ILE A 392 6.02 -6.91 10.24
N PHE A 393 5.12 -7.18 11.17
CA PHE A 393 4.54 -6.13 11.99
C PHE A 393 5.60 -5.61 12.96
N ASN A 394 5.88 -4.31 12.94
CA ASN A 394 6.76 -3.69 13.94
C ASN A 394 6.19 -3.94 15.35
N LYS A 395 6.94 -4.68 16.17
CA LYS A 395 6.62 -5.10 17.55
C LYS A 395 6.04 -3.96 18.41
N VAL A 396 4.78 -4.05 18.86
CA VAL A 396 4.27 -3.94 20.27
C VAL A 396 2.79 -4.37 20.34
N PHE A 397 2.42 -5.55 19.82
CA PHE A 397 1.25 -6.25 20.37
C PHE A 397 1.70 -7.63 20.79
N LYS A 398 1.33 -7.98 22.02
CA LYS A 398 1.72 -9.20 22.73
C LYS A 398 1.66 -10.38 21.78
N ILE A 399 2.66 -11.26 21.91
CA ILE A 399 2.56 -12.68 21.57
C ILE A 399 1.29 -13.19 22.26
N SER A 400 0.18 -13.08 21.54
CA SER A 400 -1.05 -13.77 21.83
C SER A 400 -0.98 -15.04 20.99
N LYS A 401 -1.35 -16.13 21.63
CA LYS A 401 -1.28 -17.50 21.12
C LYS A 401 -2.27 -17.72 19.97
N SER A 402 -2.08 -17.09 18.83
CA SER A 402 -2.73 -17.48 17.58
C SER A 402 -1.65 -17.78 16.55
N ASN A 403 -1.75 -18.94 15.91
CA ASN A 403 -0.91 -19.35 14.78
C ASN A 403 -1.23 -18.51 13.53
N GLU A 404 -1.10 -17.19 13.60
CA GLU A 404 -1.19 -16.34 12.40
C GLU A 404 0.10 -16.50 11.60
N GLN A 405 -0.04 -17.18 10.46
CA GLN A 405 1.04 -17.38 9.50
C GLN A 405 1.44 -16.01 8.93
N LEU A 406 2.69 -15.60 9.17
CA LEU A 406 3.28 -14.39 8.58
C LEU A 406 3.12 -14.43 7.05
N LEU A 407 2.57 -13.37 6.48
CA LEU A 407 2.45 -13.23 5.04
C LEU A 407 3.83 -13.03 4.40
N PRO A 408 4.06 -13.57 3.18
CA PRO A 408 5.30 -13.32 2.47
C PRO A 408 5.51 -11.83 2.19
N PRO A 409 6.76 -11.36 2.04
CA PRO A 409 7.00 -9.97 1.71
C PRO A 409 6.65 -9.69 0.24
N VAL A 410 6.05 -8.53 -0.02
CA VAL A 410 5.69 -8.06 -1.36
C VAL A 410 6.24 -6.66 -1.59
N LEU A 411 6.76 -6.43 -2.79
CA LEU A 411 7.12 -5.11 -3.28
C LEU A 411 6.32 -4.84 -4.55
N ILE A 412 5.64 -3.70 -4.56
CA ILE A 412 4.86 -3.21 -5.68
C ILE A 412 5.64 -2.08 -6.33
N SER A 413 5.76 -2.12 -7.65
CA SER A 413 6.47 -1.11 -8.41
C SER A 413 5.64 -0.61 -9.59
N THR A 414 5.68 0.69 -9.87
CA THR A 414 5.27 1.26 -11.16
C THR A 414 6.48 1.33 -12.09
N ALA A 415 6.24 1.46 -13.39
CA ALA A 415 7.33 1.66 -14.36
C ALA A 415 7.06 2.85 -15.29
N PHE A 416 8.14 3.42 -15.80
CA PHE A 416 8.14 4.57 -16.68
C PHE A 416 7.28 4.33 -17.93
N GLN A 417 6.27 5.19 -18.12
CA GLN A 417 5.31 5.12 -19.23
C GLN A 417 4.67 3.73 -19.42
N LYS A 418 4.43 3.03 -18.30
CA LYS A 418 3.66 1.78 -18.27
C LYS A 418 2.35 1.99 -17.52
N SER A 419 1.27 1.42 -18.05
CA SER A 419 -0.04 1.38 -17.42
C SER A 419 -0.22 0.13 -16.56
N ARG A 420 0.86 -0.35 -15.92
CA ARG A 420 0.88 -1.57 -15.11
C ARG A 420 1.59 -1.37 -13.79
N ILE A 421 1.10 -2.04 -12.76
CA ILE A 421 1.88 -2.31 -11.54
C ILE A 421 2.54 -3.68 -11.65
N TYR A 422 3.72 -3.81 -11.05
CA TYR A 422 4.54 -5.02 -11.06
C TYR A 422 4.75 -5.49 -9.62
N ILE A 423 4.44 -6.75 -9.36
CA ILE A 423 4.49 -7.36 -8.02
C ILE A 423 5.71 -8.26 -7.93
N PHE A 424 6.60 -7.98 -6.99
CA PHE A 424 7.77 -8.77 -6.68
C PHE A 424 7.60 -9.48 -5.34
N THR A 425 8.01 -10.74 -5.31
CA THR A 425 7.98 -11.59 -4.11
C THR A 425 9.37 -12.20 -3.88
N THR A 426 9.46 -13.23 -3.05
CA THR A 426 10.71 -13.94 -2.78
C THR A 426 11.08 -14.97 -3.83
N ARG A 427 10.22 -15.23 -4.83
CA ARG A 427 10.45 -16.26 -5.85
C ARG A 427 10.28 -15.69 -7.25
N ASP A 428 11.00 -16.27 -8.19
CA ASP A 428 10.73 -16.07 -9.61
C ASP A 428 9.55 -16.97 -10.06
N PRO A 429 8.69 -16.50 -10.99
CA PRO A 429 7.66 -17.34 -11.61
C PRO A 429 8.31 -18.44 -12.46
N ASP A 430 7.65 -19.60 -12.55
CA ASP A 430 8.05 -20.65 -13.49
C ASP A 430 7.63 -20.33 -14.95
N ASP A 431 8.04 -21.16 -15.91
CA ASP A 431 7.78 -20.92 -17.34
C ASP A 431 6.27 -20.80 -17.67
N GLU A 432 5.42 -21.59 -17.02
CA GLU A 432 3.96 -21.54 -17.23
C GLU A 432 3.34 -20.28 -16.59
N GLU A 433 3.81 -19.89 -15.41
CA GLU A 433 3.41 -18.67 -14.72
C GLU A 433 3.89 -17.43 -15.48
N MET A 434 5.08 -17.47 -16.09
CA MET A 434 5.62 -16.37 -16.90
C MET A 434 4.72 -16.01 -18.08
N GLU A 435 4.02 -16.98 -18.67
CA GLU A 435 3.06 -16.72 -19.75
C GLU A 435 1.77 -16.05 -19.25
N LYS A 436 1.41 -16.25 -17.97
CA LYS A 436 0.13 -15.83 -17.38
C LYS A 436 0.26 -14.69 -16.35
N ARG A 437 1.47 -14.24 -16.06
CA ARG A 437 1.75 -13.22 -15.03
C ARG A 437 1.14 -11.85 -15.33
N ASP A 438 0.90 -11.53 -16.60
CA ASP A 438 0.33 -10.24 -17.02
C ASP A 438 -1.20 -10.28 -16.99
N VAL A 439 -1.77 -9.93 -15.85
CA VAL A 439 -3.22 -9.96 -15.63
C VAL A 439 -3.87 -8.68 -16.18
N TYR A 440 -4.87 -8.85 -17.04
CA TYR A 440 -5.71 -7.76 -17.53
C TYR A 440 -6.97 -7.66 -16.67
N ASN A 441 -7.01 -6.69 -15.77
CA ASN A 441 -8.16 -6.46 -14.88
C ASN A 441 -9.13 -5.39 -15.40
N ASP A 442 -8.87 -4.76 -16.54
CA ASP A 442 -9.77 -3.74 -17.12
C ASP A 442 -11.03 -4.33 -17.79
N LYS A 443 -11.11 -5.66 -17.94
CA LYS A 443 -12.24 -6.39 -18.56
C LYS A 443 -13.05 -7.26 -17.59
N ILE A 444 -12.68 -7.29 -16.31
CA ILE A 444 -13.43 -8.03 -15.28
C ILE A 444 -14.68 -7.24 -14.83
N THR A 445 -14.93 -6.07 -15.41
CA THR A 445 -15.94 -5.14 -14.87
C THR A 445 -17.39 -5.35 -15.31
N GLN A 446 -17.75 -6.38 -16.11
CA GLN A 446 -19.15 -6.88 -16.23
C GLN A 446 -19.28 -8.01 -17.28
N ASP A 447 -18.74 -7.87 -18.49
CA ASP A 447 -19.21 -8.71 -19.61
C ASP A 447 -18.54 -10.08 -19.79
N GLN A 448 -17.29 -10.29 -19.33
CA GLN A 448 -16.58 -11.55 -19.60
C GLN A 448 -16.92 -12.70 -18.64
N GLU A 449 -17.34 -12.40 -17.41
CA GLU A 449 -17.93 -13.43 -16.53
C GLU A 449 -19.39 -13.69 -16.92
N ILE A 450 -20.17 -12.66 -17.28
CA ILE A 450 -21.55 -12.83 -17.78
C ILE A 450 -21.57 -13.69 -19.06
N GLN A 451 -20.65 -13.47 -20.00
CA GLN A 451 -20.58 -14.28 -21.24
C GLN A 451 -19.95 -15.67 -21.05
N GLN A 452 -19.13 -15.91 -20.01
CA GLN A 452 -18.66 -17.26 -19.69
C GLN A 452 -19.71 -18.09 -18.93
N ILE A 453 -20.60 -17.45 -18.17
CA ILE A 453 -21.68 -18.14 -17.45
C ILE A 453 -22.81 -18.52 -18.41
N ASP A 454 -23.12 -17.66 -19.40
CA ASP A 454 -24.05 -17.99 -20.50
C ASP A 454 -23.56 -19.17 -21.39
N LYS A 455 -22.29 -19.57 -21.26
CA LYS A 455 -21.72 -20.78 -21.86
C LYS A 455 -21.17 -21.74 -20.81
N GLY A 456 -21.95 -22.02 -19.76
CA GLY A 456 -21.72 -23.19 -18.89
C GLY A 456 -20.46 -23.11 -18.02
N GLY A 457 -20.15 -21.92 -17.48
CA GLY A 457 -19.10 -21.73 -16.48
C GLY A 457 -19.34 -22.54 -15.20
N LYS A 458 -18.27 -22.98 -14.53
CA LYS A 458 -18.35 -23.66 -13.24
C LYS A 458 -18.90 -22.70 -12.19
N LEU A 459 -19.96 -23.09 -11.49
CA LEU A 459 -20.54 -22.35 -10.36
C LEU A 459 -19.79 -22.68 -9.07
N ALA A 460 -19.68 -21.70 -8.15
CA ALA A 460 -18.90 -21.85 -6.93
C ALA A 460 -19.49 -22.92 -6.00
N ARG A 461 -18.60 -23.72 -5.40
CA ARG A 461 -18.96 -24.73 -4.39
C ARG A 461 -18.67 -24.27 -2.97
N GLU A 462 -17.79 -23.29 -2.82
CA GLU A 462 -17.45 -22.69 -1.55
C GLU A 462 -17.32 -21.16 -1.74
N ALA A 463 -17.54 -20.40 -0.68
CA ALA A 463 -17.29 -18.97 -0.67
C ALA A 463 -16.74 -18.54 0.68
N THR A 464 -15.94 -17.47 0.70
CA THR A 464 -15.46 -16.83 1.93
C THR A 464 -15.98 -15.41 1.99
N ILE A 465 -16.83 -15.13 2.99
CA ILE A 465 -17.37 -13.81 3.28
C ILE A 465 -16.38 -13.12 4.21
N HIS A 466 -15.61 -12.17 3.68
CA HIS A 466 -14.71 -11.34 4.47
C HIS A 466 -15.53 -10.22 5.11
N THR A 467 -15.53 -10.12 6.44
CA THR A 467 -16.26 -9.09 7.17
C THR A 467 -15.31 -8.19 7.96
N SER A 468 -15.78 -7.02 8.37
CA SER A 468 -15.04 -6.09 9.23
C SER A 468 -14.56 -6.70 10.57
N VAL A 469 -15.10 -7.84 10.99
CA VAL A 469 -14.77 -8.51 12.27
C VAL A 469 -14.14 -9.89 12.10
N GLY A 470 -13.93 -10.36 10.87
CA GLY A 470 -13.33 -11.66 10.57
C GLY A 470 -13.95 -12.36 9.35
N ASP A 471 -13.46 -13.55 9.03
CA ASP A 471 -13.90 -14.30 7.86
C ASP A 471 -14.95 -15.36 8.22
N ILE A 472 -15.89 -15.60 7.30
CA ILE A 472 -16.89 -16.67 7.36
C ILE A 472 -16.78 -17.53 6.10
N HIS A 473 -16.36 -18.77 6.25
CA HIS A 473 -16.26 -19.72 5.14
C HIS A 473 -17.56 -20.51 5.04
N VAL A 474 -18.16 -20.53 3.85
CA VAL A 474 -19.41 -21.22 3.58
C VAL A 474 -19.23 -22.24 2.46
N LYS A 475 -19.83 -23.41 2.64
CA LYS A 475 -20.05 -24.39 1.58
C LYS A 475 -21.41 -24.11 0.94
N LEU A 476 -21.47 -24.11 -0.37
CA LEU A 476 -22.66 -23.85 -1.17
C LEU A 476 -23.27 -25.16 -1.67
N PHE A 477 -24.60 -25.23 -1.69
CA PHE A 477 -25.38 -26.39 -2.12
C PHE A 477 -25.80 -26.26 -3.58
N LEU A 478 -24.80 -26.26 -4.46
CA LEU A 478 -24.96 -26.04 -5.89
C LEU A 478 -25.85 -27.10 -6.56
N ASP A 479 -25.76 -28.35 -6.12
CA ASP A 479 -26.48 -29.45 -6.78
C ASP A 479 -28.00 -29.34 -6.56
N GLU A 480 -28.41 -28.81 -5.40
CA GLU A 480 -29.80 -28.64 -4.98
C GLU A 480 -30.39 -27.26 -5.31
N CYS A 481 -29.61 -26.18 -5.20
CA CYS A 481 -30.09 -24.79 -5.32
C CYS A 481 -29.27 -24.00 -6.36
N LYS A 482 -29.37 -24.40 -7.63
CA LYS A 482 -28.52 -23.87 -8.71
C LYS A 482 -28.70 -22.38 -8.93
N ARG A 483 -29.96 -21.91 -9.03
CA ARG A 483 -30.24 -20.50 -9.32
C ARG A 483 -29.82 -19.62 -8.16
N THR A 484 -30.03 -20.10 -6.93
CA THR A 484 -29.67 -19.35 -5.72
C THR A 484 -28.16 -19.23 -5.57
N VAL A 485 -27.42 -20.33 -5.80
CA VAL A 485 -25.96 -20.33 -5.75
C VAL A 485 -25.38 -19.49 -6.89
N GLU A 486 -25.96 -19.53 -8.08
CA GLU A 486 -25.58 -18.66 -9.19
C GLU A 486 -25.78 -17.18 -8.85
N ASN A 487 -26.96 -16.80 -8.36
CA ASN A 487 -27.27 -15.44 -7.94
C ASN A 487 -26.27 -14.93 -6.89
N PHE A 488 -26.04 -15.70 -5.83
CA PHE A 488 -25.10 -15.35 -4.77
C PHE A 488 -23.66 -15.24 -5.29
N THR A 489 -23.21 -16.20 -6.11
CA THR A 489 -21.85 -16.24 -6.66
C THR A 489 -21.59 -15.08 -7.60
N VAL A 490 -22.52 -14.79 -8.51
CA VAL A 490 -22.39 -13.69 -9.47
C VAL A 490 -22.43 -12.34 -8.76
N HIS A 491 -23.31 -12.14 -7.77
CA HIS A 491 -23.27 -10.93 -6.94
C HIS A 491 -21.95 -10.79 -6.18
N ALA A 492 -21.41 -11.88 -5.63
CA ALA A 492 -20.11 -11.89 -4.96
C ALA A 492 -18.97 -11.47 -5.92
N LEU A 493 -18.91 -12.07 -7.11
CA LEU A 493 -17.89 -11.76 -8.13
C LEU A 493 -18.00 -10.31 -8.65
N ASN A 494 -19.22 -9.82 -8.84
CA ASN A 494 -19.48 -8.43 -9.22
C ASN A 494 -19.17 -7.42 -8.11
N GLY A 495 -18.78 -7.87 -6.92
CA GLY A 495 -18.56 -7.02 -5.75
C GLY A 495 -19.84 -6.35 -5.26
N TYR A 496 -21.02 -6.89 -5.60
CA TYR A 496 -22.32 -6.34 -5.22
C TYR A 496 -22.48 -6.29 -3.69
N TYR A 497 -21.94 -7.29 -3.00
CA TYR A 497 -21.97 -7.36 -1.54
C TYR A 497 -20.91 -6.50 -0.85
N ASN A 498 -20.00 -5.87 -1.59
CA ASN A 498 -18.90 -5.11 -1.00
C ASN A 498 -19.43 -3.82 -0.37
N GLY A 499 -19.22 -3.66 0.93
CA GLY A 499 -19.75 -2.57 1.74
C GLY A 499 -21.15 -2.81 2.31
N CYS A 500 -21.85 -3.89 1.93
CA CYS A 500 -23.14 -4.22 2.51
C CYS A 500 -23.01 -4.50 4.02
N ILE A 501 -23.97 -4.00 4.81
CA ILE A 501 -23.99 -4.23 6.26
C ILE A 501 -24.86 -5.42 6.65
N PHE A 502 -24.57 -6.01 7.81
CA PHE A 502 -25.54 -6.84 8.53
C PHE A 502 -26.58 -5.94 9.21
N HIS A 503 -27.56 -5.49 8.42
CA HIS A 503 -28.55 -4.50 8.86
C HIS A 503 -29.54 -5.03 9.90
N ARG A 504 -29.59 -6.35 10.11
CA ARG A 504 -30.47 -6.97 11.11
C ARG A 504 -29.77 -8.13 11.81
N VAL A 505 -29.65 -8.05 13.12
CA VAL A 505 -28.96 -9.05 13.97
C VAL A 505 -29.85 -9.39 15.16
N ILE A 506 -30.38 -10.61 15.19
CA ILE A 506 -31.25 -11.09 16.27
C ILE A 506 -30.56 -12.22 17.02
N LYS A 507 -30.31 -11.99 18.30
CA LYS A 507 -29.67 -12.94 19.20
C LYS A 507 -30.46 -14.24 19.32
N ASN A 508 -29.74 -15.37 19.31
CA ASN A 508 -30.27 -16.73 19.28
C ASN A 508 -31.24 -16.94 18.12
N PHE A 509 -31.02 -16.26 17.00
CA PHE A 509 -31.82 -16.44 15.81
C PHE A 509 -30.95 -16.39 14.55
N MET A 510 -30.56 -15.20 14.09
CA MET A 510 -29.84 -15.04 12.82
C MET A 510 -29.16 -13.67 12.67
N ILE A 511 -28.20 -13.61 11.76
CA ILE A 511 -27.61 -12.38 11.21
C ILE A 511 -28.03 -12.26 9.74
N GLN A 512 -28.52 -11.10 9.32
CA GLN A 512 -29.03 -10.86 7.97
C GLN A 512 -28.28 -9.71 7.31
N GLY A 513 -27.91 -9.90 6.04
CA GLY A 513 -27.17 -8.95 5.22
C GLY A 513 -27.54 -9.10 3.74
N GLY A 514 -26.74 -8.49 2.87
CA GLY A 514 -26.95 -8.54 1.43
C GLY A 514 -27.97 -7.53 0.88
N ASP A 515 -28.34 -6.53 1.68
CA ASP A 515 -29.09 -5.36 1.22
C ASP A 515 -28.13 -4.18 0.97
N PRO A 516 -28.00 -3.67 -0.27
CA PRO A 516 -27.20 -2.49 -0.58
C PRO A 516 -27.62 -1.21 0.15
N ASN A 517 -28.91 -1.07 0.49
CA ASN A 517 -29.43 0.10 1.20
C ASN A 517 -29.21 0.00 2.72
N GLY A 518 -29.04 -1.21 3.24
CA GLY A 518 -28.81 -1.47 4.66
C GLY A 518 -30.00 -1.15 5.57
N ASP A 519 -31.23 -1.18 5.04
CA ASP A 519 -32.48 -0.92 5.75
C ASP A 519 -33.50 -2.06 5.67
N GLY A 520 -33.16 -3.14 4.95
CA GLY A 520 -33.97 -4.34 4.75
C GLY A 520 -34.97 -4.22 3.59
N THR A 521 -35.05 -3.08 2.91
CA THR A 521 -36.01 -2.84 1.81
C THR A 521 -35.43 -3.00 0.42
N GLY A 522 -34.09 -2.99 0.30
CA GLY A 522 -33.39 -3.07 -0.98
C GLY A 522 -32.95 -4.48 -1.35
N GLY A 523 -32.25 -4.57 -2.47
CA GLY A 523 -31.69 -5.81 -2.98
C GLY A 523 -32.50 -6.40 -4.13
N GLU A 524 -31.82 -6.64 -5.25
CA GLU A 524 -32.37 -7.25 -6.46
C GLU A 524 -31.51 -8.44 -6.85
N SER A 525 -32.08 -9.41 -7.57
CA SER A 525 -31.30 -10.52 -8.11
C SER A 525 -30.41 -10.08 -9.28
N ILE A 526 -29.51 -10.94 -9.72
CA ILE A 526 -28.68 -10.72 -10.91
C ILE A 526 -29.49 -10.57 -12.20
N TRP A 527 -30.77 -10.96 -12.19
CA TRP A 527 -31.68 -10.85 -13.32
C TRP A 527 -32.55 -9.57 -13.28
N GLY A 528 -32.39 -8.72 -12.26
CA GLY A 528 -33.17 -7.49 -12.09
C GLY A 528 -34.64 -7.72 -11.69
N THR A 529 -35.04 -8.96 -11.44
CA THR A 529 -36.38 -9.33 -10.95
C THR A 529 -36.27 -10.33 -9.81
N GLU A 530 -37.32 -10.47 -9.00
CA GLU A 530 -37.37 -11.54 -8.01
C GLU A 530 -37.33 -12.94 -8.67
N PHE A 531 -36.84 -13.95 -7.95
CA PHE A 531 -36.80 -15.34 -8.44
C PHE A 531 -37.35 -16.37 -7.43
N GLU A 532 -37.66 -17.56 -7.96
CA GLU A 532 -38.33 -18.66 -7.26
C GLU A 532 -37.53 -19.28 -6.11
N ASP A 533 -38.23 -19.90 -5.16
CA ASP A 533 -37.60 -20.65 -4.06
C ASP A 533 -37.15 -22.05 -4.52
N GLU A 534 -35.93 -22.46 -4.17
CA GLU A 534 -35.38 -23.79 -4.45
C GLU A 534 -35.41 -24.66 -3.18
N ILE A 535 -36.63 -25.01 -2.73
CA ILE A 535 -36.82 -25.80 -1.51
C ILE A 535 -36.51 -27.29 -1.76
N HIS A 536 -35.48 -27.81 -1.10
CA HIS A 536 -35.09 -29.21 -1.20
C HIS A 536 -35.31 -29.98 0.13
N PRO A 537 -35.93 -31.19 0.14
CA PRO A 537 -36.24 -31.92 1.37
C PRO A 537 -35.04 -32.29 2.26
N SER A 538 -33.84 -32.39 1.68
CA SER A 538 -32.59 -32.67 2.42
C SER A 538 -31.98 -31.42 3.07
N LEU A 539 -32.39 -30.22 2.66
CA LEU A 539 -31.84 -28.95 3.11
C LEU A 539 -32.80 -28.31 4.12
N LYS A 540 -32.37 -28.27 5.38
CA LYS A 540 -33.18 -27.81 6.51
C LYS A 540 -32.37 -26.92 7.43
N HIS A 541 -33.05 -26.09 8.19
CA HIS A 541 -32.50 -25.29 9.29
C HIS A 541 -32.38 -26.15 10.56
N ASP A 542 -31.91 -27.40 10.41
CA ASP A 542 -31.76 -28.38 11.48
C ASP A 542 -30.55 -28.10 12.40
N ARG A 543 -29.66 -27.21 11.95
CA ARG A 543 -28.40 -26.85 12.62
C ARG A 543 -28.19 -25.34 12.55
N ALA A 544 -27.45 -24.84 13.55
CA ALA A 544 -26.90 -23.48 13.52
C ALA A 544 -25.98 -23.29 12.30
N PHE A 545 -25.75 -22.03 11.95
CA PHE A 545 -24.88 -21.58 10.87
C PHE A 545 -25.33 -22.05 9.47
N THR A 546 -26.63 -22.15 9.28
CA THR A 546 -27.24 -22.43 7.98
C THR A 546 -27.43 -21.10 7.23
N LEU A 547 -27.00 -21.07 5.97
CA LEU A 547 -27.08 -19.91 5.07
C LEU A 547 -28.30 -20.04 4.15
N SER A 548 -29.19 -19.05 4.19
CA SER A 548 -30.47 -19.07 3.49
C SER A 548 -30.85 -17.70 2.92
N MET A 549 -31.70 -17.69 1.88
CA MET A 549 -32.20 -16.45 1.28
C MET A 549 -33.22 -15.75 2.18
N ALA A 550 -33.11 -14.42 2.29
CA ALA A 550 -34.15 -13.60 2.89
C ALA A 550 -35.15 -13.17 1.80
N ASN A 551 -36.42 -13.50 1.98
CA ASN A 551 -37.50 -13.18 1.06
C ASN A 551 -38.67 -12.50 1.81
N ALA A 552 -39.48 -11.71 1.09
CA ALA A 552 -40.68 -11.03 1.59
C ALA A 552 -41.96 -11.89 1.46
N GLY A 553 -41.83 -13.08 0.90
CA GLY A 553 -42.88 -14.06 0.69
C GLY A 553 -42.38 -15.19 -0.23
N PRO A 554 -43.22 -16.19 -0.51
CA PRO A 554 -42.84 -17.27 -1.43
C PRO A 554 -42.43 -16.72 -2.80
N ASN A 555 -41.30 -17.19 -3.32
CA ASN A 555 -40.74 -16.86 -4.64
C ASN A 555 -40.35 -15.38 -4.84
N THR A 556 -40.01 -14.67 -3.76
CA THR A 556 -39.56 -13.26 -3.83
C THR A 556 -38.07 -13.13 -3.48
N ASN A 557 -37.22 -14.04 -3.99
CA ASN A 557 -35.78 -13.99 -3.69
C ASN A 557 -35.11 -12.84 -4.46
N GLY A 558 -34.30 -12.04 -3.77
CA GLY A 558 -33.48 -10.96 -4.33
C GLY A 558 -31.99 -11.22 -4.11
N SER A 559 -31.31 -10.32 -3.42
CA SER A 559 -29.89 -10.47 -3.04
C SER A 559 -29.66 -10.68 -1.53
N GLN A 560 -30.66 -10.42 -0.70
CA GLN A 560 -30.53 -10.54 0.75
C GLN A 560 -30.44 -12.00 1.21
N PHE A 561 -29.63 -12.25 2.25
CA PHE A 561 -29.45 -13.57 2.86
C PHE A 561 -29.31 -13.45 4.38
N PHE A 562 -29.50 -14.56 5.08
CA PHE A 562 -29.23 -14.66 6.51
C PHE A 562 -28.45 -15.93 6.86
N ILE A 563 -27.72 -15.86 7.98
CA ILE A 563 -27.03 -16.99 8.60
C ILE A 563 -27.65 -17.22 9.98
N THR A 564 -28.16 -18.42 10.23
CA THR A 564 -28.75 -18.75 11.53
C THR A 564 -27.68 -18.93 12.60
N THR A 565 -27.97 -18.58 13.86
CA THR A 565 -27.08 -18.85 15.01
C THR A 565 -27.56 -20.03 15.85
N VAL A 566 -28.79 -20.49 15.63
CA VAL A 566 -29.42 -21.67 16.25
C VAL A 566 -30.19 -22.49 15.19
N PRO A 567 -30.61 -23.74 15.50
CA PRO A 567 -31.57 -24.45 14.66
C PRO A 567 -32.91 -23.72 14.58
N CYS A 568 -33.44 -23.53 13.37
CA CYS A 568 -34.68 -22.78 13.11
C CYS A 568 -35.67 -23.57 12.23
N PRO A 569 -36.19 -24.75 12.63
CA PRO A 569 -37.02 -25.59 11.77
C PRO A 569 -38.32 -24.94 11.25
N TRP A 570 -38.79 -23.87 11.90
CA TRP A 570 -40.00 -23.13 11.47
C TRP A 570 -39.80 -22.29 10.19
N LEU A 571 -38.54 -22.18 9.72
CA LEU A 571 -38.16 -21.57 8.45
C LEU A 571 -38.11 -22.60 7.29
N ASP A 572 -38.17 -23.90 7.61
CA ASP A 572 -38.14 -24.96 6.61
C ASP A 572 -39.36 -24.85 5.68
N GLY A 573 -39.12 -24.95 4.37
CA GLY A 573 -40.15 -24.79 3.35
C GLY A 573 -40.61 -23.35 3.10
N LYS A 574 -39.98 -22.35 3.72
CA LYS A 574 -40.26 -20.92 3.50
C LYS A 574 -39.09 -20.15 2.90
N HIS A 575 -37.87 -20.56 3.23
CA HIS A 575 -36.64 -19.91 2.76
C HIS A 575 -35.72 -20.94 2.11
N THR A 576 -35.13 -20.58 0.97
CA THR A 576 -34.15 -21.41 0.26
C THR A 576 -32.87 -21.50 1.06
N VAL A 577 -32.53 -22.72 1.51
CA VAL A 577 -31.26 -23.04 2.16
C VAL A 577 -30.24 -23.34 1.08
N PHE A 578 -29.24 -22.48 0.88
CA PHE A 578 -28.28 -22.62 -0.23
C PHE A 578 -26.83 -22.80 0.23
N GLY A 579 -26.57 -22.80 1.54
CA GLY A 579 -25.25 -23.11 2.04
C GLY A 579 -25.18 -23.32 3.55
N ARG A 580 -23.96 -23.54 4.04
CA ARG A 580 -23.67 -23.72 5.47
C ARG A 580 -22.25 -23.27 5.79
N VAL A 581 -22.07 -22.64 6.94
CA VAL A 581 -20.76 -22.23 7.43
C VAL A 581 -19.92 -23.47 7.77
N THR A 582 -18.71 -23.55 7.21
CA THR A 582 -17.74 -24.62 7.46
C THR A 582 -16.63 -24.18 8.41
N SER A 583 -16.26 -22.91 8.39
CA SER A 583 -15.26 -22.28 9.27
C SER A 583 -15.63 -20.81 9.51
N GLY A 584 -15.19 -20.20 10.61
CA GLY A 584 -15.59 -18.85 11.00
C GLY A 584 -16.93 -18.78 11.77
N MET A 585 -17.34 -19.88 12.41
CA MET A 585 -18.52 -19.90 13.30
C MET A 585 -18.37 -18.93 14.47
N GLU A 586 -17.14 -18.76 14.96
CA GLU A 586 -16.80 -17.77 15.99
C GLU A 586 -17.01 -16.33 15.49
N THR A 587 -16.72 -16.04 14.22
CA THR A 587 -17.03 -14.75 13.59
C THR A 587 -18.54 -14.51 13.56
N VAL A 588 -19.35 -15.49 13.16
CA VAL A 588 -20.83 -15.37 13.16
C VAL A 588 -21.36 -15.11 14.57
N GLN A 589 -20.87 -15.86 15.56
CA GLN A 589 -21.20 -15.64 16.96
C GLN A 589 -20.69 -14.30 17.49
N LEU A 590 -19.55 -13.83 16.98
CA LEU A 590 -19.00 -12.52 17.33
C LEU A 590 -19.93 -11.44 16.79
N ILE A 591 -20.34 -11.49 15.52
CA ILE A 591 -21.32 -10.57 14.89
C ILE A 591 -22.62 -10.54 15.70
N GLU A 592 -23.12 -11.70 16.13
CA GLU A 592 -24.27 -11.82 17.02
C GLU A 592 -24.05 -11.18 18.42
N ARG A 593 -22.80 -11.13 18.90
CA ARG A 593 -22.43 -10.71 20.26
C ARG A 593 -21.77 -9.34 20.34
N VAL A 594 -21.34 -8.70 19.23
CA VAL A 594 -20.42 -7.55 19.24
C VAL A 594 -20.93 -6.46 20.18
N SER A 595 -20.19 -6.33 21.27
CA SER A 595 -20.13 -5.14 22.10
C SER A 595 -19.11 -4.19 21.44
N ALA A 596 -19.48 -2.93 21.24
CA ALA A 596 -18.58 -1.89 20.78
C ALA A 596 -17.23 -1.93 21.54
N LEU A 597 -16.11 -1.93 20.82
CA LEU A 597 -14.78 -1.63 21.38
C LEU A 597 -14.64 -0.12 21.66
N VAL A 598 -15.62 0.48 22.33
CA VAL A 598 -15.54 1.85 22.85
C VAL A 598 -16.13 1.87 24.25
N SER A 599 -15.34 2.40 25.19
CA SER A 599 -15.64 2.65 26.61
C SER A 599 -15.77 1.42 27.54
N ASN A 600 -14.71 1.21 28.33
CA ASN A 600 -14.55 0.42 29.58
C ASN A 600 -15.81 -0.01 30.38
N LYS A 601 -16.75 -0.74 29.79
CA LYS A 601 -17.79 -1.50 30.48
C LYS A 601 -18.15 -2.73 29.65
N ALA A 602 -17.90 -3.91 30.19
CA ALA A 602 -18.45 -5.16 29.67
C ALA A 602 -19.97 -5.15 29.88
N CYS A 603 -20.74 -5.00 28.80
CA CYS A 603 -22.17 -5.30 28.76
C CYS A 603 -22.37 -6.57 27.94
N MET A 604 -23.31 -7.44 28.32
CA MET A 604 -23.55 -8.76 27.70
C MET A 604 -24.44 -8.72 26.45
N GLN A 605 -24.58 -7.58 25.77
CA GLN A 605 -25.55 -7.39 24.69
C GLN A 605 -25.04 -6.43 23.61
N VAL A 606 -25.31 -6.78 22.34
CA VAL A 606 -25.29 -5.83 21.21
C VAL A 606 -26.37 -4.81 21.51
N PRO A 607 -26.07 -3.51 21.67
CA PRO A 607 -27.11 -2.51 21.58
C PRO A 607 -27.57 -2.51 20.12
N THR A 608 -28.72 -3.12 19.85
CA THR A 608 -29.47 -2.90 18.62
C THR A 608 -30.45 -1.75 18.85
N ASN A 609 -30.81 -1.04 17.79
CA ASN A 609 -31.92 -0.10 17.86
C ASN A 609 -33.26 -0.86 17.93
N SER A 610 -34.38 -0.13 17.90
CA SER A 610 -35.73 -0.72 17.90
C SER A 610 -36.01 -1.67 16.72
N ASP A 611 -35.19 -1.64 15.68
CA ASP A 611 -35.37 -2.37 14.42
C ASP A 611 -34.38 -3.55 14.30
N ASP A 612 -33.79 -4.00 15.41
CA ASP A 612 -32.76 -5.05 15.46
C ASP A 612 -31.49 -4.71 14.65
N LYS A 613 -31.28 -3.44 14.30
CA LYS A 613 -30.08 -2.97 13.59
C LYS A 613 -28.93 -2.72 14.58
N PRO A 614 -27.72 -3.25 14.33
CA PRO A 614 -26.55 -2.96 15.16
C PRO A 614 -26.27 -1.45 15.28
N LEU A 615 -25.89 -0.96 16.47
CA LEU A 615 -25.45 0.43 16.63
C LEU A 615 -24.13 0.74 15.90
N ASP A 616 -23.23 -0.25 15.81
CA ASP A 616 -22.02 -0.18 15.01
C ASP A 616 -22.17 -1.08 13.78
N ASP A 617 -21.98 -0.50 12.59
CA ASP A 617 -22.15 -1.22 11.34
C ASP A 617 -21.09 -2.31 11.17
N ILE A 618 -21.53 -3.57 11.05
CA ILE A 618 -20.69 -4.69 10.66
C ILE A 618 -20.85 -4.87 9.16
N ARG A 619 -19.75 -4.73 8.42
CA ARG A 619 -19.73 -4.70 6.94
C ARG A 619 -19.15 -5.98 6.35
N ILE A 620 -19.67 -6.37 5.19
CA ILE A 620 -19.07 -7.31 4.26
C ILE A 620 -18.04 -6.54 3.44
N LEU A 621 -16.76 -6.92 3.53
CA LEU A 621 -15.66 -6.29 2.81
C LEU A 621 -15.60 -6.80 1.36
N ASN A 622 -15.67 -8.12 1.21
CA ASN A 622 -15.71 -8.83 -0.07
C ASN A 622 -16.22 -10.26 0.16
N ILE A 623 -16.78 -10.89 -0.86
CA ILE A 623 -17.07 -12.33 -0.88
C ILE A 623 -16.23 -13.00 -1.96
N LYS A 624 -15.27 -13.84 -1.55
CA LYS A 624 -14.45 -14.65 -2.46
C LYS A 624 -15.19 -15.94 -2.79
N ALA A 625 -15.70 -16.05 -4.02
CA ALA A 625 -16.25 -17.30 -4.53
C ALA A 625 -15.14 -18.26 -5.00
N ILE A 626 -15.27 -19.55 -4.69
CA ILE A 626 -14.32 -20.62 -5.03
C ILE A 626 -15.00 -21.56 -6.03
N LEU A 627 -14.53 -21.50 -7.29
CA LEU A 627 -15.10 -22.18 -8.47
C LEU A 627 -14.63 -23.64 -8.65
#